data_AF-A0AAN5GZ02-F1
#
_entry.id   AF-A0AAN5GZ02-F1
#
_cell.length_a   1.000
_cell.length_b   1.000
_cell.length_c   1.000
_cell.angle_alpha   90.00
_cell.angle_beta   90.00
_cell.angle_gamma   90.00
#
_symmetry.space_group_name_H-M   'P 1'
#
loop_
_entity.id
_entity.type
_entity.pdbx_description
1 polymer ?
#
loop_
_entity_poly.entity_id
_entity_poly.type
_entity_poly.pdbx_seq_one_letter_code
_entity_poly.pdbx_strand_id
1 'polypeptide(L)'
;MSHPIINVGRYHGGSDDWRTPYRLFHNLHREFNFNLDGAATEHDALLPRFTDDINRQSWVGERVFVNPPFSMAEKFLLKAPEADVCVCLVPHRSKTTYWLRCVYTNPFLHEIRTLHRAVKYLPPA
;
A
#
# COMPACT_ATOMS: atom_id res chain seq x y z
N MET A 1 22.39 21.57 -13.46
CA MET A 1 21.41 21.21 -12.42
C MET A 1 21.72 19.79 -11.98
N SER A 2 22.25 19.63 -10.77
CA SER A 2 22.45 18.31 -10.15
C SER A 2 21.07 17.69 -9.91
N HIS A 3 20.81 16.55 -10.54
CA HIS A 3 19.65 15.75 -10.18
C HIS A 3 19.91 15.18 -8.79
N PRO A 4 18.97 15.30 -7.83
CA PRO A 4 19.13 14.65 -6.54
C PRO A 4 19.33 13.15 -6.77
N ILE A 5 20.39 12.58 -6.17
CA ILE A 5 20.60 11.14 -6.16
C ILE A 5 19.57 10.58 -5.19
N ILE A 6 18.49 10.03 -5.72
CA ILE A 6 17.51 9.28 -4.93
C ILE A 6 18.09 7.88 -4.75
N ASN A 7 18.58 7.59 -3.54
CA ASN A 7 18.90 6.22 -3.17
C ASN A 7 17.59 5.41 -3.17
N VAL A 8 17.57 4.28 -3.86
CA VAL A 8 16.37 3.44 -3.98
C VAL A 8 16.44 2.33 -2.94
N GLY A 9 15.41 2.26 -2.10
CA GLY A 9 15.24 1.19 -1.11
C GLY A 9 15.93 1.47 0.23
N ARG A 10 15.21 1.10 1.30
CA ARG A 10 15.59 1.32 2.70
C ARG A 10 16.99 0.84 3.07
N TYR A 11 17.42 -0.29 2.52
CA TYR A 11 18.73 -0.90 2.80
C TYR A 11 19.92 -0.17 2.15
N HIS A 12 19.67 0.84 1.33
CA HIS A 12 20.70 1.68 0.70
C HIS A 12 20.59 3.16 1.11
N GLY A 13 19.94 3.45 2.24
CA GLY A 13 19.68 4.83 2.68
C GLY A 13 18.64 5.56 1.83
N GLY A 14 17.84 4.80 1.06
CA GLY A 14 16.69 5.29 0.31
C GLY A 14 15.38 5.20 1.09
N SER A 15 14.34 5.91 0.66
CA SER A 15 12.99 5.70 1.18
C SER A 15 12.28 4.60 0.39
N ASP A 16 11.39 3.88 1.05
CA ASP A 16 10.38 3.00 0.44
C ASP A 16 8.95 3.55 0.57
N ASP A 17 8.80 4.81 0.98
CA ASP A 17 7.55 5.57 1.14
C ASP A 17 7.17 6.24 -0.19
N TRP A 18 7.00 5.42 -1.22
CA TRP A 18 6.68 5.87 -2.56
C TRP A 18 5.24 6.36 -2.64
N ARG A 19 4.99 7.53 -3.22
CA ARG A 19 3.63 8.09 -3.35
C ARG A 19 2.85 7.45 -4.51
N THR A 20 1.56 7.21 -4.30
CA THR A 20 0.69 6.55 -5.28
C THR A 20 0.35 7.46 -6.47
N PRO A 21 0.48 6.99 -7.73
CA PRO A 21 0.03 7.75 -8.89
C PRO A 21 -1.48 8.00 -8.88
N TYR A 22 -1.89 9.26 -9.10
CA TYR A 22 -3.29 9.68 -9.05
C TYR A 22 -4.25 8.78 -9.84
N ARG A 23 -3.91 8.44 -11.10
CA ARG A 23 -4.78 7.60 -11.95
C ARG A 23 -4.97 6.19 -11.40
N LEU A 24 -3.94 5.62 -10.75
CA LEU A 24 -4.03 4.28 -10.16
C LEU A 24 -5.00 4.30 -8.98
N PHE A 25 -4.80 5.25 -8.06
CA PHE A 25 -5.70 5.43 -6.91
C PHE A 25 -7.12 5.74 -7.36
N HIS A 26 -7.31 6.72 -8.26
CA HIS A 26 -8.64 7.16 -8.68
C HIS A 26 -9.48 6.04 -9.31
N ASN A 27 -8.85 5.18 -10.12
CA ASN A 27 -9.56 4.04 -10.72
C ASN A 27 -9.98 3.01 -9.66
N LEU A 28 -9.10 2.69 -8.71
CA LEU A 28 -9.43 1.79 -7.61
C LEU A 28 -10.48 2.40 -6.68
N HIS A 29 -10.38 3.69 -6.39
CA HIS A 29 -11.34 4.39 -5.54
C HIS A 29 -12.73 4.47 -6.18
N ARG A 30 -12.83 4.64 -7.51
CA ARG A 30 -14.11 4.54 -8.22
C ARG A 30 -14.76 3.17 -8.10
N GLU A 31 -13.96 2.11 -7.99
CA GLU A 31 -14.46 0.73 -7.90
C GLU A 31 -14.80 0.33 -6.45
N PHE A 32 -13.94 0.71 -5.50
CA PHE A 32 -14.01 0.25 -4.12
C PHE A 32 -14.40 1.34 -3.13
N ASN A 33 -14.66 2.57 -3.55
CA ASN A 33 -15.18 3.68 -2.74
C ASN A 33 -14.53 3.78 -1.35
N PHE A 34 -13.20 3.90 -1.31
CA PHE A 34 -12.41 3.92 -0.07
C PHE A 34 -12.77 5.11 0.84
N ASN A 35 -12.73 4.90 2.15
CA ASN A 35 -12.95 5.94 3.16
C ASN A 35 -11.75 6.14 4.10
N LEU A 36 -10.70 5.32 3.98
CA LEU A 36 -9.46 5.41 4.73
C LEU A 36 -8.24 5.18 3.84
N ASP A 37 -7.26 6.08 3.92
CA ASP A 37 -5.91 5.86 3.41
C ASP A 37 -5.04 5.25 4.52
N GLY A 38 -4.82 3.93 4.42
CA GLY A 38 -4.27 3.11 5.50
C GLY A 38 -2.76 3.23 5.68
N ALA A 39 -2.05 3.89 4.77
CA ALA A 39 -0.59 4.03 4.81
C ALA A 39 -0.16 5.37 4.20
N ALA A 40 -0.54 6.46 4.85
CA ALA A 40 -0.22 7.81 4.38
C ALA A 40 0.07 8.77 5.53
N THR A 41 0.81 9.81 5.22
CA THR A 41 1.08 10.97 6.08
C THR A 41 0.15 12.12 5.71
N GLU A 42 0.19 13.20 6.50
CA GLU A 42 -0.55 14.43 6.17
C GLU A 42 -0.11 15.08 4.85
N HIS A 43 1.09 14.76 4.34
CA HIS A 43 1.64 15.36 3.13
C HIS A 43 1.31 14.59 1.85
N ASP A 44 0.93 13.32 1.95
CA ASP A 44 0.68 12.45 0.80
C ASP A 44 -0.64 11.66 0.84
N ALA A 45 -1.48 11.90 1.85
CA ALA A 45 -2.82 11.34 1.94
C ALA A 45 -3.66 11.57 0.68
N LEU A 46 -4.33 10.51 0.24
CA LEU A 46 -5.25 10.51 -0.91
C LEU A 46 -6.71 10.70 -0.47
N LEU A 47 -6.98 10.59 0.83
CA LEU A 47 -8.30 10.73 1.46
C LEU A 47 -8.21 11.64 2.69
N PRO A 48 -9.29 12.34 3.06
CA PRO A 48 -9.31 13.20 4.25
C PRO A 48 -9.00 12.43 5.55
N ARG A 49 -9.37 11.15 5.61
CA ARG A 49 -9.04 10.27 6.71
C ARG A 49 -7.89 9.34 6.30
N PHE A 50 -6.82 9.37 7.09
CA PHE A 50 -5.61 8.59 6.85
C PHE A 50 -4.94 8.15 8.16
N THR A 51 -3.94 7.26 8.06
CA THR A 51 -3.06 6.91 9.17
C THR A 51 -1.63 6.65 8.68
N ASP A 52 -0.66 7.17 9.42
CA ASP A 52 0.77 6.88 9.28
C ASP A 52 1.21 5.72 10.20
N ASP A 53 0.40 5.40 11.21
CA ASP A 53 0.59 4.28 12.12
C ASP A 53 -0.52 3.25 11.99
N ILE A 54 -0.16 2.10 11.43
CA ILE A 54 -0.99 0.90 11.27
C ILE A 54 -1.61 0.38 12.59
N ASN A 55 -1.02 0.68 13.75
CA ASN A 55 -1.49 0.17 15.04
C ASN A 55 -2.47 1.10 15.75
N ARG A 56 -2.60 2.37 15.32
CA ARG A 56 -3.36 3.40 16.07
C ARG A 56 -4.83 3.48 15.73
N GLN A 57 -5.27 2.80 14.67
CA GLN A 57 -6.65 2.86 14.19
C GLN A 57 -7.19 1.46 13.89
N SER A 58 -8.45 1.24 14.26
CA SER A 58 -9.21 0.09 13.79
C SER A 58 -9.60 0.29 12.32
N TRP A 59 -9.64 -0.81 11.58
CA TRP A 59 -10.14 -0.87 10.21
C TRP A 59 -11.53 -1.53 10.12
N VAL A 60 -12.12 -1.95 11.24
CA VAL A 60 -13.45 -2.57 11.25
C VAL A 60 -14.49 -1.59 10.70
N GLY A 61 -15.28 -2.04 9.71
CA GLY A 61 -16.27 -1.20 9.03
C GLY A 61 -15.69 -0.24 7.98
N GLU A 62 -14.39 -0.35 7.68
CA GLU A 62 -13.70 0.56 6.76
C GLU A 62 -13.44 -0.05 5.38
N ARG A 63 -13.33 0.84 4.39
CA ARG A 63 -12.88 0.54 3.03
C ARG A 63 -11.51 1.18 2.83
N VAL A 64 -10.46 0.39 2.94
CA VAL A 64 -9.09 0.87 3.11
C VAL A 64 -8.29 0.72 1.82
N PHE A 65 -7.67 1.82 1.38
CA PHE A 65 -6.59 1.77 0.40
C PHE A 65 -5.24 1.73 1.12
N VAL A 66 -4.32 0.88 0.66
CA VAL A 66 -3.00 0.76 1.26
C VAL A 66 -1.93 0.75 0.18
N ASN A 67 -1.03 1.72 0.21
CA ASN A 67 0.24 1.69 -0.51
C ASN A 67 1.36 1.80 0.54
N PRO A 68 1.77 0.67 1.13
CA PRO A 68 2.60 0.69 2.32
C PRO A 68 4.07 0.96 1.97
N PRO A 69 4.88 1.39 2.94
CA PRO A 69 6.32 1.19 2.84
C PRO A 69 6.58 -0.28 2.51
N PHE A 70 7.28 -0.58 1.41
CA PHE A 70 7.37 -1.95 0.91
C PHE A 70 8.05 -2.93 1.87
N SER A 71 8.93 -2.43 2.74
CA SER A 71 9.53 -3.19 3.85
C SER A 71 8.50 -3.65 4.90
N MET A 72 7.33 -3.02 4.94
CA MET A 72 6.24 -3.32 5.86
C MET A 72 5.06 -4.07 5.21
N ALA A 73 5.14 -4.43 3.92
CA ALA A 73 4.03 -5.03 3.17
C ALA A 73 3.36 -6.20 3.91
N GLU A 74 4.13 -7.07 4.56
CA GLU A 74 3.61 -8.17 5.36
C GLU A 74 2.69 -7.71 6.50
N LYS A 75 3.09 -6.68 7.26
CA LYS A 75 2.33 -6.16 8.39
C LYS A 75 0.96 -5.65 7.96
N PHE A 76 0.91 -4.94 6.83
CA PHE A 76 -0.33 -4.44 6.24
C PHE A 76 -1.22 -5.57 5.71
N LEU A 77 -0.64 -6.58 5.04
CA LEU A 77 -1.40 -7.74 4.57
C LEU A 77 -2.01 -8.55 5.73
N LEU A 78 -1.34 -8.63 6.88
CA LEU A 78 -1.87 -9.28 8.08
C LEU A 78 -3.03 -8.50 8.74
N LYS A 79 -3.04 -7.16 8.64
CA LYS A 79 -4.13 -6.32 9.16
C LYS A 79 -5.32 -6.23 8.21
N ALA A 80 -5.09 -6.36 6.90
CA ALA A 80 -6.12 -6.22 5.87
C ALA A 80 -7.47 -6.93 6.15
N PRO A 81 -7.51 -8.16 6.74
CA PRO A 81 -8.77 -8.83 7.08
C PRO A 81 -9.66 -8.13 8.11
N GLU A 82 -9.15 -7.13 8.83
CA GLU A 82 -9.94 -6.33 9.76
C GLU A 82 -10.96 -5.43 9.03
N ALA A 83 -10.67 -5.04 7.79
CA ALA A 83 -11.49 -4.13 6.99
C ALA A 83 -12.62 -4.84 6.25
N ASP A 84 -13.70 -4.11 5.95
CA ASP A 84 -14.78 -4.60 5.08
C ASP A 84 -14.26 -4.80 3.64
N VAL A 85 -13.42 -3.87 3.18
CA VAL A 85 -12.64 -4.00 1.95
C VAL A 85 -11.26 -3.40 2.16
N CYS A 86 -10.22 -4.13 1.77
CA CYS A 86 -8.85 -3.61 1.76
C CYS A 86 -8.18 -3.89 0.42
N VAL A 87 -7.60 -2.84 -0.19
CA VAL A 87 -6.80 -2.97 -1.40
C VAL A 87 -5.36 -2.59 -1.10
N CYS A 88 -4.48 -3.59 -1.08
CA CYS A 88 -3.05 -3.43 -0.84
C CYS A 88 -2.26 -3.41 -2.15
N LEU A 89 -1.64 -2.29 -2.47
CA LEU A 89 -0.67 -2.17 -3.56
C LEU A 89 0.72 -2.59 -3.05
N VAL A 90 1.08 -3.85 -3.29
CA VAL A 90 2.34 -4.43 -2.81
C VAL A 90 3.21 -4.99 -3.95
N PRO A 91 4.54 -5.06 -3.79
CA PRO A 91 5.41 -5.70 -4.78
C PRO A 91 5.05 -7.18 -4.96
N HIS A 92 4.97 -7.66 -6.20
CA HIS A 92 4.71 -9.07 -6.48
C HIS A 92 5.90 -9.93 -6.06
N ARG A 93 5.81 -10.58 -4.89
CA ARG A 93 6.88 -11.39 -4.28
C ARG A 93 6.47 -12.85 -4.09
N SER A 94 5.89 -13.45 -5.13
CA SER A 94 5.29 -14.81 -5.10
C SER A 94 6.14 -15.95 -4.54
N LYS A 95 7.46 -15.77 -4.42
CA LYS A 95 8.40 -16.77 -3.90
C LYS A 95 8.81 -16.54 -2.43
N THR A 96 8.37 -15.45 -1.78
CA THR A 96 8.75 -15.17 -0.39
C THR A 96 7.82 -15.87 0.60
N THR A 97 8.33 -16.23 1.77
CA THR A 97 7.55 -16.85 2.84
C THR A 97 6.34 -16.01 3.25
N TYR A 98 6.51 -14.68 3.35
CA TYR A 98 5.40 -13.81 3.72
C TYR A 98 4.30 -13.79 2.66
N TRP A 99 4.65 -13.87 1.37
CA TRP A 99 3.67 -13.90 0.30
C TRP A 99 2.85 -15.18 0.35
N LEU A 100 3.51 -16.34 0.53
CA LEU A 100 2.82 -17.61 0.71
C LEU A 100 1.81 -17.54 1.87
N ARG A 101 2.24 -17.01 3.03
CA ARG A 101 1.42 -16.91 4.25
C ARG A 101 0.29 -15.88 4.17
N CYS A 102 0.57 -14.69 3.63
CA CYS A 102 -0.37 -13.56 3.70
C CYS A 102 -1.25 -13.42 2.46
N VAL A 103 -0.87 -14.08 1.36
CA VAL A 103 -1.61 -14.03 0.09
C VAL A 103 -2.17 -15.42 -0.23
N TYR A 104 -1.33 -16.42 -0.51
CA TYR A 104 -1.85 -17.72 -1.00
C TYR A 104 -2.64 -18.52 0.03
N THR A 105 -2.34 -18.38 1.32
CA THR A 105 -3.06 -19.07 2.39
C THR A 105 -4.08 -18.18 3.10
N ASN A 106 -4.33 -16.96 2.62
CA ASN A 106 -5.24 -16.02 3.26
C ASN A 106 -6.70 -16.34 2.89
N PRO A 107 -7.54 -16.79 3.84
CA PRO A 107 -8.92 -17.19 3.56
C PRO A 107 -9.83 -16.01 3.21
N PHE A 108 -9.41 -14.77 3.48
CA PHE A 108 -10.16 -13.55 3.17
C PHE A 108 -9.75 -12.92 1.83
N LEU A 109 -8.75 -13.47 1.15
CA LEU A 109 -8.30 -12.95 -0.12
C LEU A 109 -9.30 -13.29 -1.23
N HIS A 110 -9.96 -12.25 -1.77
CA HIS A 110 -10.93 -12.41 -2.84
C HIS A 110 -10.30 -12.36 -4.25
N GLU A 111 -9.31 -11.48 -4.47
CA GLU A 111 -8.76 -11.22 -5.80
C GLU A 111 -7.28 -10.83 -5.74
N ILE A 112 -6.50 -11.28 -6.73
CA ILE A 112 -5.14 -10.79 -7.00
C ILE A 112 -5.11 -10.18 -8.39
N ARG A 113 -4.78 -8.88 -8.48
CA ARG A 113 -4.53 -8.20 -9.76
C ARG A 113 -3.04 -7.98 -9.94
N THR A 114 -2.51 -8.42 -11.09
CA THR A 114 -1.10 -8.20 -11.44
C THR A 114 -1.00 -7.10 -12.49
N LEU A 115 -0.21 -6.08 -12.19
CA LEU A 115 0.12 -5.03 -13.16
C LEU A 115 1.21 -5.54 -14.10
N HIS A 116 0.94 -5.53 -15.41
CA HIS A 116 1.89 -5.98 -16.43
C HIS A 116 3.21 -5.18 -16.44
N ARG A 117 3.19 -3.93 -15.95
CA ARG A 117 4.38 -3.08 -15.83
C ARG A 117 4.50 -2.53 -14.43
N ALA A 118 5.73 -2.27 -14.00
CA ALA A 118 6.00 -1.59 -12.75
C ALA A 118 5.27 -0.25 -12.69
N VAL A 119 4.68 0.04 -11.53
CA VAL A 119 4.06 1.34 -11.26
C VAL A 119 5.15 2.41 -11.29
N LYS A 120 4.90 3.50 -12.02
CA LYS A 120 5.74 4.70 -11.98
C LYS A 120 5.34 5.54 -10.78
N TYR A 121 5.88 5.21 -9.62
CA TYR A 121 5.61 5.92 -8.38
C TYR A 121 6.12 7.37 -8.41
N LEU A 122 5.50 8.21 -7.58
CA LEU A 122 5.97 9.54 -7.29
C LEU A 122 6.99 9.45 -6.13
N PRO A 123 8.02 10.33 -6.09
CA PRO A 123 8.96 10.37 -4.97
C PRO A 123 8.21 10.66 -3.65
N PRO A 124 8.80 10.32 -2.48
CA PRO A 124 8.27 10.72 -1.18
C PRO A 124 7.94 12.23 -1.11
N ALA A 125 7.00 12.61 -0.25
CA ALA A 125 6.59 13.99 -0.06
C ALA A 125 7.71 14.88 0.51
#